data_AF-A0A1Q7K7Z8-F1
#
_entry.id   AF-A0A1Q7K7Z8-F1
#
_cell.length_a   1.000
_cell.length_b   1.000
_cell.length_c   1.000
_cell.angle_alpha   90.00
_cell.angle_beta   90.00
_cell.angle_gamma   90.00
#
_symmetry.space_group_name_H-M   'P 1'
#
loop_
_entity.id
_entity.type
_entity.pdbx_description
1 polymer ?
#
loop_
_entity_poly.entity_id
_entity_poly.type
_entity_poly.pdbx_seq_one_letter_code
_entity_poly.pdbx_strand_id
1 'polypeptide(L)'
;MKSNSFVRSMALLAAIALAVPAFAKPFAKTINFAQAAKLGKSELRAGEYRLEIDGNKATVQRGKQVVAESEGRWEDRSTKAAYDSVLVGENGQVKEVRFAGQKRVFVFSE
;
A
#
# COMPACT_ATOMS: atom_id res chain seq x y z
N MET A 1 46.29 -12.68 -30.01
CA MET A 1 45.39 -11.53 -30.30
C MET A 1 44.08 -12.12 -30.84
N LYS A 2 42.85 -11.83 -30.43
CA LYS A 2 42.23 -10.94 -29.43
C LYS A 2 40.79 -11.49 -29.28
N SER A 3 40.45 -12.09 -28.14
CA SER A 3 39.08 -12.53 -27.82
C SER A 3 38.20 -11.28 -27.70
N ASN A 4 37.21 -11.09 -28.58
CA ASN A 4 36.46 -9.84 -28.62
C ASN A 4 34.99 -10.00 -29.07
N SER A 5 34.31 -11.11 -28.71
CA SER A 5 32.90 -11.28 -29.10
C SER A 5 31.95 -11.82 -28.03
N PHE A 6 32.38 -11.97 -26.77
CA PHE A 6 31.49 -12.44 -25.70
C PHE A 6 31.00 -11.32 -24.76
N VAL A 7 31.55 -10.11 -24.88
CA VAL A 7 31.28 -9.02 -23.93
C VAL A 7 30.07 -8.16 -24.33
N ARG A 8 29.52 -8.34 -25.54
CA ARG A 8 28.45 -7.45 -26.07
C ARG A 8 27.02 -7.89 -25.78
N SER A 9 26.77 -9.15 -25.41
CA SER A 9 25.39 -9.63 -25.19
C SER A 9 24.94 -9.66 -23.72
N MET A 10 25.80 -9.31 -22.77
CA MET A 10 25.44 -9.26 -21.34
C MET A 10 25.14 -7.85 -20.83
N ALA A 11 24.97 -6.87 -21.73
CA ALA A 11 24.57 -5.51 -21.38
C ALA A 11 23.05 -5.29 -21.49
N LEU A 12 22.30 -6.20 -22.13
CA LEU A 12 20.86 -6.02 -22.37
C LEU A 12 19.97 -6.68 -21.31
N LEU A 13 20.52 -7.45 -20.37
CA LEU A 13 19.76 -8.16 -19.33
C LEU A 13 19.74 -7.43 -17.97
N ALA A 14 20.04 -6.12 -17.96
CA ALA A 14 20.12 -5.31 -16.75
C ALA A 14 19.14 -4.12 -16.72
N ALA A 15 18.22 -4.01 -17.69
CA ALA A 15 17.36 -2.83 -17.86
C ALA A 15 15.89 -3.03 -17.42
N ILE A 16 15.59 -4.02 -16.58
CA ILE A 16 14.30 -4.14 -15.90
C ILE A 16 14.51 -4.48 -14.41
N ALA A 17 15.52 -3.89 -13.78
CA ALA A 17 15.39 -3.58 -12.37
C ALA A 17 14.58 -2.28 -12.33
N LEU A 18 13.25 -2.42 -12.34
CA LEU A 18 12.34 -1.34 -12.02
C LEU A 18 12.93 -0.62 -10.81
N ALA A 19 13.26 0.65 -10.99
CA ALA A 19 13.78 1.51 -9.94
C ALA A 19 12.73 1.57 -8.82
N VAL A 20 12.77 0.63 -7.88
CA VAL A 20 12.05 0.76 -6.62
C VAL A 20 12.79 1.86 -5.90
N PRO A 21 12.18 3.03 -5.64
CA PRO A 21 12.86 4.08 -4.88
C PRO A 21 13.19 3.48 -3.52
N ALA A 22 14.48 3.26 -3.28
CA ALA A 22 14.97 2.67 -2.06
C ALA A 22 14.69 3.65 -0.89
N PHE A 23 14.03 3.14 0.17
CA PHE A 23 13.93 3.74 1.50
C PHE A 23 12.99 4.94 1.70
N ALA A 24 11.73 4.87 1.23
CA ALA A 24 10.68 5.59 1.94
C ALA A 24 10.39 4.86 3.26
N LYS A 25 10.37 5.57 4.40
CA LYS A 25 9.91 4.96 5.67
C LYS A 25 8.48 4.45 5.46
N PRO A 26 8.15 3.21 5.85
CA PRO A 26 6.79 2.70 5.79
C PRO A 26 5.84 3.69 6.46
N PHE A 27 4.77 4.05 5.75
CA PHE A 27 3.77 4.96 6.27
C PHE A 27 2.89 4.17 7.24
N ALA A 28 2.95 4.50 8.54
CA ALA A 28 2.21 3.79 9.56
C ALA A 28 1.20 4.71 10.28
N LYS A 29 -0.06 4.30 10.32
CA LYS A 29 -1.14 5.00 11.04
C LYS A 29 -2.09 4.02 11.71
N THR A 30 -2.63 4.42 12.85
CA THR A 30 -3.76 3.72 13.46
C THR A 30 -5.04 4.11 12.72
N ILE A 31 -5.83 3.11 12.34
CA ILE A 31 -7.14 3.28 11.74
C ILE A 31 -8.18 2.53 12.56
N ASN A 32 -9.40 3.05 12.58
CA ASN A 32 -10.54 2.42 13.24
C ASN A 32 -11.58 2.03 12.20
N PHE A 33 -12.05 0.78 12.26
CA PHE A 33 -13.20 0.33 11.51
C PHE A 33 -14.42 0.33 12.43
N ALA A 34 -15.40 1.18 12.13
CA ALA A 34 -16.65 1.26 12.90
C ALA A 34 -17.49 -0.02 12.80
N GLN A 35 -17.31 -0.79 11.73
CA GLN A 35 -18.01 -2.04 11.45
C GLN A 35 -17.05 -3.07 10.82
N ALA A 36 -17.50 -4.31 10.65
CA ALA A 36 -16.73 -5.30 9.92
C ALA A 36 -16.47 -4.83 8.47
N ALA A 37 -15.26 -5.08 7.98
CA ALA A 37 -14.83 -4.67 6.65
C ALA A 37 -14.00 -5.76 5.98
N LYS A 38 -14.06 -5.85 4.65
CA LYS A 38 -13.29 -6.79 3.84
C LYS A 38 -12.11 -6.09 3.22
N LEU A 39 -10.93 -6.62 3.43
CA LEU A 39 -9.70 -6.13 2.83
C LEU A 39 -8.98 -7.28 2.13
N GLY A 40 -8.96 -7.24 0.80
CA GLY A 40 -8.51 -8.35 -0.02
C GLY A 40 -9.35 -9.60 0.28
N LYS A 41 -8.68 -10.69 0.70
CA LYS A 41 -9.32 -11.96 1.07
C LYS A 41 -9.70 -12.06 2.54
N SER A 42 -9.35 -11.06 3.35
CA SER A 42 -9.53 -11.08 4.80
C SER A 42 -10.78 -10.31 5.22
N GLU A 43 -11.49 -10.85 6.21
CA GLU A 43 -12.56 -10.14 6.89
C GLU A 43 -12.04 -9.58 8.23
N LEU A 44 -12.06 -8.26 8.35
CA LEU A 44 -11.64 -7.51 9.51
C LEU A 44 -12.87 -7.19 10.36
N ARG A 45 -12.79 -7.49 11.67
CA ARG A 45 -13.82 -7.10 12.63
C ARG A 45 -13.76 -5.59 12.91
N ALA A 46 -14.83 -5.04 13.46
CA ALA A 46 -14.79 -3.68 13.99
C ALA A 46 -13.68 -3.51 15.04
N GLY A 47 -13.11 -2.31 15.13
CA GLY A 47 -12.09 -1.93 16.10
C GLY A 47 -10.86 -1.25 15.49
N GLU A 48 -9.83 -1.11 16.32
CA GLU A 48 -8.59 -0.43 15.96
C GLU A 48 -7.55 -1.38 15.38
N TYR A 49 -6.84 -0.88 14.37
CA TYR A 49 -5.78 -1.58 13.69
C TYR A 49 -4.64 -0.63 13.34
N ARG A 50 -3.44 -1.18 13.21
CA ARG A 50 -2.30 -0.47 12.64
C ARG A 50 -2.23 -0.78 11.16
N LEU A 51 -2.31 0.25 10.33
CA LEU A 51 -2.10 0.19 8.90
C LEU A 51 -0.66 0.62 8.61
N GLU A 52 0.10 -0.24 7.96
CA GLU A 52 1.45 0.03 7.46
C GLU A 52 1.44 -0.06 5.93
N ILE A 53 1.88 0.99 5.27
CA ILE A 53 1.96 1.05 3.80
C ILE A 53 3.44 1.18 3.42
N ASP A 54 3.92 0.20 2.67
CA ASP A 54 5.26 0.19 2.07
C ASP A 54 5.11 0.15 0.55
N GLY A 55 5.36 1.30 -0.09
CA GLY A 55 5.11 1.49 -1.53
C GLY A 55 3.65 1.26 -1.90
N ASN A 56 3.38 0.15 -2.60
CA ASN A 56 2.07 -0.31 -3.05
C ASN A 56 1.44 -1.38 -2.15
N LYS A 57 2.16 -1.88 -1.14
CA LYS A 57 1.68 -2.92 -0.23
C LYS A 57 1.16 -2.28 1.05
N ALA A 58 -0.06 -2.62 1.43
CA ALA A 58 -0.65 -2.29 2.71
C ALA A 58 -0.77 -3.54 3.59
N THR A 59 -0.33 -3.41 4.83
CA THR A 59 -0.35 -4.45 5.86
C THR A 59 -1.19 -3.95 7.03
N VAL A 60 -2.17 -4.73 7.44
CA VAL A 60 -3.03 -4.41 8.60
C VAL A 60 -2.69 -5.34 9.74
N GLN A 61 -2.40 -4.74 10.90
CA GLN A 61 -2.01 -5.44 12.10
C GLN A 61 -2.99 -5.16 13.24
N ARG A 62 -3.28 -6.20 14.03
CA ARG A 62 -3.97 -6.09 15.31
C ARG A 62 -2.99 -6.50 16.41
N GLY A 63 -2.50 -5.54 17.18
CA GLY A 63 -1.39 -5.77 18.10
C GLY A 63 -0.11 -6.14 17.33
N LYS A 64 0.41 -7.36 17.56
CA LYS A 64 1.62 -7.88 16.89
C LYS A 64 1.31 -8.80 15.70
N GLN A 65 0.04 -9.08 15.44
CA GLN A 65 -0.37 -10.02 14.40
C GLN A 65 -0.78 -9.29 13.13
N VAL A 66 -0.22 -9.70 11.99
CA VAL A 66 -0.72 -9.33 10.66
C VAL A 66 -2.02 -10.09 10.40
N VAL A 67 -3.10 -9.36 10.11
CA VAL A 67 -4.45 -9.91 9.91
C VAL A 67 -4.95 -9.76 8.47
N ALA A 68 -4.37 -8.84 7.71
CA ALA A 68 -4.65 -8.68 6.30
C ALA A 68 -3.46 -8.03 5.60
N GLU A 69 -3.30 -8.37 4.33
CA GLU A 69 -2.41 -7.69 3.40
C GLU A 69 -3.19 -7.42 2.12
N SER A 70 -2.98 -6.25 1.53
CA SER A 70 -3.61 -5.87 0.27
C SER A 70 -2.68 -4.95 -0.52
N GLU A 71 -2.80 -4.99 -1.83
CA GLU A 71 -2.14 -4.02 -2.69
C GLU A 71 -3.02 -2.78 -2.88
N GLY A 72 -2.38 -1.70 -3.32
CA GLY A 72 -3.05 -0.45 -3.63
C GLY A 72 -2.07 0.59 -4.18
N ARG A 73 -2.54 1.81 -4.28
CA ARG A 73 -1.77 2.94 -4.82
C ARG A 73 -2.07 4.23 -4.09
N TRP A 74 -1.08 5.11 -4.06
CA TRP A 74 -1.27 6.47 -3.60
C TRP A 74 -1.94 7.30 -4.70
N GLU A 75 -3.00 8.01 -4.34
CA GLU A 75 -3.67 8.97 -5.20
C GLU A 75 -3.76 10.33 -4.52
N ASP A 76 -3.47 11.39 -5.26
CA ASP A 76 -3.67 12.75 -4.77
C ASP A 76 -5.14 13.17 -4.87
N ARG A 77 -5.57 13.98 -3.91
CA ARG A 77 -6.87 14.66 -3.89
C ARG A 77 -6.66 16.17 -3.95
N SER A 78 -7.67 16.88 -4.43
CA SER A 78 -7.62 18.34 -4.55
C SER A 78 -7.52 19.04 -3.19
N THR A 79 -8.13 18.47 -2.15
CA THR A 79 -8.18 19.00 -0.79
C THR A 79 -7.52 18.06 0.23
N LYS A 80 -7.08 18.63 1.35
CA LYS A 80 -6.55 17.86 2.48
C LYS A 80 -7.71 17.19 3.21
N ALA A 81 -7.53 15.95 3.67
CA ALA A 81 -8.50 15.33 4.56
C ALA A 81 -8.50 16.02 5.94
N ALA A 82 -9.68 16.26 6.49
CA ALA A 82 -9.83 16.88 7.81
C ALA A 82 -9.55 15.89 8.96
N TYR A 83 -9.85 14.61 8.73
CA TYR A 83 -9.70 13.53 9.71
C TYR A 83 -9.19 12.25 9.02
N ASP A 84 -8.63 11.33 9.81
CA ASP A 84 -8.32 9.98 9.35
C ASP A 84 -9.63 9.24 9.10
N SER A 85 -9.82 8.65 7.93
CA SER A 85 -11.05 7.92 7.59
C SER A 85 -10.81 6.75 6.65
N VAL A 86 -11.67 5.74 6.78
CA VAL A 86 -11.70 4.57 5.92
C VAL A 86 -13.00 4.60 5.12
N LEU A 87 -12.90 4.61 3.79
CA LEU A 87 -14.04 4.48 2.92
C LEU A 87 -14.34 3.00 2.68
N VAL A 88 -15.53 2.59 3.09
CA VAL A 88 -16.04 1.23 2.91
C VAL A 88 -17.13 1.26 1.84
N GLY A 89 -17.04 0.35 0.87
CA GLY A 89 -18.05 0.17 -0.17
C GLY A 89 -19.30 -0.57 0.32
N GLU A 90 -20.28 -0.69 -0.58
CA GLU A 90 -21.58 -1.29 -0.27
C GLU A 90 -21.50 -2.76 0.18
N ASN A 91 -20.50 -3.51 -0.28
CA ASN A 91 -20.29 -4.91 0.07
C ASN A 91 -19.39 -5.09 1.31
N GLY A 92 -19.13 -3.99 2.04
CA GLY A 92 -18.23 -3.96 3.19
C GLY A 92 -16.76 -3.92 2.81
N GLN A 93 -16.42 -3.72 1.54
CA GLN A 93 -15.03 -3.76 1.07
C GLN A 93 -14.30 -2.43 1.26
N VAL A 94 -13.05 -2.47 1.69
CA VAL A 94 -12.25 -1.27 1.99
C VAL A 94 -11.70 -0.69 0.69
N LYS A 95 -12.22 0.46 0.28
CA LYS A 95 -11.84 1.12 -0.98
C LYS A 95 -10.63 2.02 -0.86
N GLU A 96 -10.62 2.88 0.16
CA GLU A 96 -9.51 3.80 0.38
C GLU A 96 -9.37 4.21 1.84
N VAL A 97 -8.18 4.66 2.21
CA VAL A 97 -7.90 5.31 3.49
C VAL A 97 -7.41 6.73 3.25
N ARG A 98 -8.02 7.67 3.96
CA ARG A 98 -7.64 9.08 3.98
C ARG A 98 -6.93 9.41 5.28
N PHE A 99 -5.95 10.30 5.20
CA PHE A 99 -5.10 10.65 6.34
C PHE A 99 -5.21 12.15 6.63
N ALA A 100 -5.48 12.50 7.89
CA ALA A 100 -5.66 13.87 8.34
C ALA A 100 -4.48 14.76 7.94
N GLY A 101 -4.78 15.93 7.37
CA GLY A 101 -3.79 16.90 6.89
C GLY A 101 -3.06 16.50 5.60
N GLN A 102 -3.31 15.31 5.04
CA GLN A 102 -2.73 14.85 3.78
C GLN A 102 -3.70 15.08 2.61
N LYS A 103 -3.13 15.40 1.44
CA LYS A 103 -3.86 15.40 0.16
C LYS A 103 -3.88 14.02 -0.49
N ARG A 104 -2.86 13.21 -0.21
CA ARG A 104 -2.75 11.84 -0.72
C ARG A 104 -3.60 10.88 0.11
N VAL A 105 -4.22 9.94 -0.58
CA VAL A 105 -5.00 8.83 -0.02
C VAL A 105 -4.41 7.52 -0.54
N PHE A 106 -4.62 6.43 0.18
CA PHE A 106 -4.26 5.10 -0.30
C PHE A 106 -5.51 4.38 -0.78
N VAL A 107 -5.57 4.05 -2.06
CA VAL A 107 -6.69 3.35 -2.71
C VAL A 107 -6.30 1.90 -2.89
N PHE A 108 -7.10 0.97 -2.39
CA PHE A 108 -6.83 -0.46 -2.50
C PHE A 108 -7.18 -0.99 -3.88
N SER A 109 -6.38 -1.94 -4.35
CA SER A 109 -6.63 -2.71 -5.56
C SER A 109 -7.47 -3.93 -5.17
N GLU A 110 -8.75 -3.93 -5.53
CA GLU A 110 -9.66 -5.07 -5.33
C GLU A 110 -9.64 -6.04 -6.50
#